data_AF-A0A2D8UYC0-F1
#
_entry.id   AF-A0A2D8UYC0-F1
#
_cell.length_a   1.000
_cell.length_b   1.000
_cell.length_c   1.000
_cell.angle_alpha   90.00
_cell.angle_beta   90.00
_cell.angle_gamma   90.00
#
_symmetry.space_group_name_H-M   'P 1'
#
loop_
_entity.id
_entity.type
_entity.pdbx_description
1 polymer ?
#
loop_
_entity_poly.entity_id
_entity_poly.type
_entity_poly.pdbx_seq_one_letter_code
_entity_poly.pdbx_strand_id
1 'polypeptide(L)'
;MKLLRRLHLYLGCFFAPLLLFFTATGWVQTVSMHRNKATGESESGAWWQKLTSIHVDQVYPLETADAFDPRLFQYLVVAMSICLILTVLLGVYLAFKSTRSKWWVSMVLLAGILLPCLLLWLGNIKE
;
A
#
# COMPACT_ATOMS: atom_id res chain seq x y z
N MET A 1 -3.46 27.21 0.68
CA MET A 1 -4.53 26.39 0.05
C MET A 1 -4.29 26.02 -1.41
N LYS A 2 -3.95 26.95 -2.32
CA LYS A 2 -3.78 26.63 -3.76
C LYS A 2 -2.62 25.66 -4.05
N LEU A 3 -1.48 25.81 -3.36
CA LEU A 3 -0.31 24.94 -3.52
C LEU A 3 -0.58 23.50 -3.05
N LEU A 4 -1.09 23.33 -1.83
CA LEU A 4 -1.43 22.00 -1.27
C LEU A 4 -2.37 21.21 -2.19
N ARG A 5 -3.39 21.86 -2.75
CA ARG A 5 -4.29 21.22 -3.71
C ARG A 5 -3.57 20.79 -4.99
N ARG A 6 -2.63 21.60 -5.48
CA ARG A 6 -1.84 21.29 -6.68
C ARG A 6 -0.86 20.14 -6.42
N LEU A 7 -0.21 20.14 -5.26
CA LEU A 7 0.66 19.05 -4.81
C LEU A 7 -0.12 17.75 -4.66
N HIS A 8 -1.27 17.78 -3.96
CA HIS A 8 -2.13 16.61 -3.79
C HIS A 8 -2.58 16.03 -5.13
N LEU A 9 -2.96 16.88 -6.10
CA LEU A 9 -3.36 16.43 -7.43
C LEU A 9 -2.22 15.71 -8.16
N TYR A 10 -1.04 16.33 -8.25
CA TYR A 10 0.06 15.74 -9.03
C TYR A 10 0.72 14.56 -8.31
N LEU A 11 0.95 14.64 -6.99
CA LEU A 11 1.47 13.51 -6.22
C LEU A 11 0.46 12.35 -6.22
N GLY A 12 -0.82 12.64 -6.05
CA GLY A 12 -1.88 11.64 -6.12
C GLY A 12 -1.91 10.94 -7.47
N CYS A 13 -1.84 11.68 -8.59
CA CYS A 13 -1.78 11.09 -9.93
C CYS A 13 -0.51 10.28 -10.17
N PHE A 14 0.64 10.77 -9.68
CA PHE A 14 1.91 10.09 -9.85
C PHE A 14 1.94 8.73 -9.14
N PHE A 15 1.48 8.67 -7.89
CA PHE A 15 1.50 7.43 -7.10
C PHE A 15 0.27 6.54 -7.30
N ALA A 16 -0.81 7.04 -7.92
CA ALA A 16 -2.03 6.26 -8.16
C ALA A 16 -1.80 4.87 -8.79
N PRO A 17 -1.07 4.71 -9.92
CA PRO A 17 -0.86 3.39 -10.52
C PRO A 17 -0.10 2.43 -9.59
N LEU A 18 0.89 2.94 -8.86
CA LEU A 18 1.66 2.16 -7.87
C LEU A 18 0.79 1.74 -6.68
N LEU A 19 -0.02 2.65 -6.14
CA LEU A 19 -0.93 2.36 -5.03
C LEU A 19 -2.00 1.35 -5.45
N LEU A 20 -2.53 1.45 -6.67
CA LEU A 20 -3.47 0.47 -7.21
C LEU A 20 -2.81 -0.91 -7.33
N PHE A 21 -1.62 -0.99 -7.93
CA PHE A 21 -0.89 -2.25 -8.06
C PHE A 21 -0.56 -2.87 -6.70
N PHE A 22 0.02 -2.08 -5.80
CA PHE A 22 0.42 -2.52 -4.46
C PHE A 22 -0.79 -2.98 -3.64
N THR A 23 -1.88 -2.21 -3.64
CA THR A 23 -3.07 -2.56 -2.85
C THR A 23 -3.80 -3.76 -3.44
N ALA A 24 -3.95 -3.82 -4.78
CA ALA A 24 -4.65 -4.91 -5.45
C ALA A 24 -3.93 -6.27 -5.36
N THR A 25 -2.59 -6.26 -5.31
CA THR A 25 -1.79 -7.49 -5.14
C THR A 25 -1.51 -7.80 -3.67
N GLY A 26 -1.22 -6.77 -2.86
CA GLY A 26 -0.81 -6.90 -1.48
C GLY A 26 -1.89 -7.50 -0.57
N TRP A 27 -3.16 -7.09 -0.71
CA TRP A 27 -4.22 -7.66 0.14
C TRP A 27 -4.42 -9.16 -0.08
N VAL A 28 -4.27 -9.65 -1.32
CA VAL A 28 -4.32 -11.08 -1.63
C VAL A 28 -3.16 -11.81 -0.95
N GLN A 29 -1.95 -11.23 -1.01
CA GLN A 29 -0.78 -11.79 -0.31
C GLN A 29 -1.03 -11.85 1.21
N THR A 30 -1.58 -10.78 1.79
CA THR A 30 -1.90 -10.69 3.22
C THR A 30 -2.93 -11.72 3.67
N VAL A 31 -3.98 -11.99 2.88
CA VAL A 31 -5.00 -12.99 3.24
C VAL A 31 -4.53 -14.44 2.95
N SER A 32 -3.68 -14.63 1.95
CA SER A 32 -3.17 -15.96 1.59
C SER A 32 -2.07 -16.49 2.52
N MET A 33 -1.28 -15.59 3.13
CA MET A 33 -0.13 -15.94 3.96
C MET A 33 -0.57 -16.37 5.38
N HIS A 34 -0.83 -17.66 5.58
CA HIS A 34 -1.09 -18.25 6.91
C HIS A 34 0.23 -18.42 7.70
N ARG A 35 0.90 -17.32 8.03
CA ARG A 35 2.11 -17.35 8.86
C ARG A 35 1.73 -17.59 10.32
N ASN A 36 1.59 -18.86 10.69
CA ASN A 36 1.60 -19.28 12.08
C ASN A 36 3.05 -19.26 12.59
N LYS A 37 3.63 -18.07 12.80
CA LYS A 37 4.87 -17.96 13.55
C LYS A 37 4.58 -18.24 15.02
N ALA A 38 5.12 -19.34 15.53
CA ALA A 38 5.14 -19.62 16.97
C ALA A 38 5.80 -18.44 17.70
N THR A 39 5.24 -18.09 18.84
CA THR A 39 5.41 -16.85 19.62
C THR A 39 6.83 -16.58 20.17
N GLY A 40 7.89 -17.21 19.65
CA GLY A 40 9.25 -17.18 20.21
C GLY A 40 10.24 -16.20 19.55
N GLU A 41 9.90 -15.53 18.45
CA GLU A 41 10.82 -14.58 17.78
C GLU A 41 10.61 -13.11 18.19
N SER A 42 9.54 -12.80 18.93
CA SER A 42 9.15 -11.43 19.31
C SER A 42 9.33 -11.17 20.82
N GLU A 43 10.42 -11.70 21.41
CA GLU A 43 10.74 -11.50 22.84
C GLU A 43 11.46 -10.17 23.12
N SER A 44 11.69 -9.34 22.10
CA SER A 44 12.31 -8.03 22.29
C SER A 44 11.26 -7.05 22.83
N GLY A 45 11.46 -6.52 24.05
CA GLY A 45 10.62 -5.46 24.63
C GLY A 45 10.57 -4.14 23.84
N ALA A 46 11.15 -4.06 22.64
CA ALA A 46 11.12 -2.90 21.78
C ALA A 46 9.76 -2.74 21.07
N TRP A 47 9.16 -1.56 21.20
CA TRP A 47 7.87 -1.22 20.60
C TRP A 47 7.82 -1.32 19.06
N TRP A 48 8.94 -1.09 18.37
CA TRP A 48 9.07 -1.31 16.93
C TRP A 48 8.91 -2.79 16.54
N GLN A 49 9.34 -3.68 17.45
CA GLN A 49 9.11 -5.12 17.47
C GLN A 49 7.65 -5.47 17.18
N LYS A 50 6.83 -4.93 18.08
CA LYS A 50 5.37 -5.09 18.12
C LYS A 50 4.68 -4.49 16.89
N LEU A 51 5.14 -3.35 16.39
CA LEU A 51 4.60 -2.77 15.15
C LEU A 51 4.90 -3.65 13.93
N THR A 52 6.10 -4.24 13.89
CA THR A 52 6.48 -5.17 12.81
C THR A 52 5.63 -6.44 12.87
N SER A 53 5.41 -7.02 14.05
CA SER A 53 4.56 -8.21 14.19
C SER A 53 3.10 -7.92 13.80
N ILE A 54 2.56 -6.75 14.15
CA ILE A 54 1.20 -6.36 13.72
C ILE A 54 1.16 -6.19 12.19
N HIS A 55 2.17 -5.55 11.59
CA HIS A 55 2.16 -5.23 10.17
C HIS A 55 2.44 -6.44 9.26
N VAL A 56 3.31 -7.35 9.70
CA VAL A 56 3.79 -8.47 8.87
C VAL A 56 3.12 -9.78 9.27
N ASP A 57 2.99 -10.03 10.57
CA ASP A 57 2.42 -11.29 11.09
C ASP A 57 0.94 -11.16 11.45
N GLN A 58 0.37 -9.95 11.44
CA GLN A 58 -1.04 -9.70 11.78
C GLN A 58 -1.43 -10.16 13.19
N VAL A 59 -0.45 -10.28 14.08
CA VAL A 59 -0.64 -10.71 15.47
C VAL A 59 -0.17 -9.64 16.42
N TYR A 60 -0.95 -9.47 17.50
CA TYR A 60 -0.55 -8.64 18.61
C TYR A 60 0.12 -9.52 19.67
N PRO A 61 1.43 -9.39 19.92
CA PRO A 61 2.16 -10.30 20.80
C PRO A 61 1.74 -10.07 22.26
N LEU A 62 0.86 -10.95 22.75
CA LEU A 62 0.48 -11.06 24.15
C LEU A 62 1.25 -12.23 24.77
N GLU A 63 1.92 -11.97 25.90
CA GLU A 63 2.71 -12.99 26.62
C GLU A 63 1.85 -14.16 27.12
N THR A 64 0.53 -13.99 27.21
CA THR A 64 -0.41 -14.95 27.79
C THR A 64 -1.25 -15.71 26.76
N ALA A 65 -1.00 -15.55 25.46
CA ALA A 65 -1.85 -16.14 24.42
C ALA A 65 -1.15 -17.29 23.67
N ASP A 66 -1.78 -18.47 23.70
CA ASP A 66 -1.25 -19.70 23.09
C ASP A 66 -1.51 -19.79 21.57
N ALA A 67 -2.47 -19.02 21.04
CA ALA A 67 -2.79 -18.97 19.61
C ALA A 67 -3.45 -17.63 19.23
N PHE A 68 -3.20 -17.18 17.99
CA PHE A 68 -3.81 -15.98 17.42
C PHE A 68 -4.56 -16.32 16.12
N ASP A 69 -5.76 -15.76 15.97
CA ASP A 69 -6.54 -15.85 14.73
C ASP A 69 -6.56 -14.48 14.01
N PRO A 70 -5.87 -14.32 12.87
CA PRO A 70 -5.80 -13.03 12.18
C PRO A 70 -7.06 -12.70 11.37
N ARG A 71 -8.08 -13.59 11.29
CA ARG A 71 -9.24 -13.43 10.38
C ARG A 71 -9.98 -12.10 10.53
N LEU A 72 -10.19 -11.63 11.76
CA LEU A 72 -10.86 -10.35 11.99
C LEU A 72 -10.05 -9.18 11.41
N PHE A 73 -8.74 -9.21 11.58
CA PHE A 73 -7.85 -8.21 11.01
C PHE A 73 -7.77 -8.32 9.48
N GLN A 74 -7.81 -9.53 8.94
CA GLN A 74 -7.88 -9.76 7.49
C GLN A 74 -9.15 -9.16 6.85
N TYR A 75 -10.32 -9.31 7.48
CA TYR A 75 -11.54 -8.64 6.99
C TYR A 75 -11.39 -7.11 6.95
N LEU A 76 -10.75 -6.54 7.97
CA LEU A 76 -10.44 -5.10 7.98
C LEU A 76 -9.50 -4.72 6.84
N VAL A 77 -8.44 -5.49 6.60
CA VAL A 77 -7.49 -5.26 5.50
C VAL A 77 -8.20 -5.32 4.14
N VAL A 78 -9.09 -6.29 3.94
CA VAL A 78 -9.90 -6.43 2.73
C VAL A 78 -10.77 -5.18 2.52
N ALA A 79 -11.55 -4.80 3.54
CA ALA A 79 -12.42 -3.63 3.46
C ALA A 79 -11.63 -2.34 3.19
N MET A 80 -10.52 -2.15 3.90
CA MET A 80 -9.62 -1.01 3.71
C MET A 80 -9.04 -0.97 2.28
N SER A 81 -8.64 -2.13 1.73
CA SER A 81 -8.07 -2.24 0.39
C SER A 81 -9.09 -1.86 -0.68
N ILE A 82 -10.34 -2.35 -0.55
CA ILE A 82 -11.44 -1.98 -1.46
C ILE A 82 -11.70 -0.47 -1.40
N CYS A 83 -11.83 0.09 -0.19
CA CYS A 83 -12.05 1.52 0.01
C CYS A 83 -10.92 2.38 -0.57
N LEU A 84 -9.66 1.95 -0.39
CA LEU A 84 -8.50 2.66 -0.93
C LEU A 84 -8.49 2.62 -2.46
N ILE A 85 -8.75 1.46 -3.08
CA ILE A 85 -8.86 1.34 -4.55
C ILE A 85 -9.92 2.30 -5.09
N LEU A 86 -11.12 2.30 -4.51
CA LEU A 86 -12.20 3.19 -4.92
C LEU A 86 -11.82 4.66 -4.76
N THR A 87 -11.14 5.01 -3.66
CA THR A 87 -10.68 6.38 -3.38
C THR A 87 -9.63 6.84 -4.40
N VAL A 88 -8.67 5.98 -4.75
CA VAL A 88 -7.66 6.31 -5.76
C VAL A 88 -8.28 6.46 -7.14
N LEU A 89 -9.20 5.57 -7.54
CA LEU A 89 -9.93 5.67 -8.81
C LEU A 89 -10.74 6.97 -8.89
N LEU A 90 -11.45 7.31 -7.82
CA LEU A 90 -12.19 8.57 -7.73
C LEU A 90 -11.25 9.78 -7.80
N GLY A 91 -10.11 9.74 -7.11
CA GLY A 91 -9.09 10.79 -7.14
C GLY A 91 -8.55 11.03 -8.54
N VAL A 92 -8.24 9.96 -9.29
CA VAL A 92 -7.79 10.04 -10.69
C VAL A 92 -8.89 10.62 -11.58
N TYR A 93 -10.14 10.14 -11.44
CA TYR A 93 -11.28 10.69 -12.19
C TYR A 93 -11.47 12.20 -11.94
N LEU A 94 -11.42 12.63 -10.68
CA LEU A 94 -11.53 14.04 -10.31
C LEU A 94 -10.34 14.86 -10.82
N ALA A 95 -9.13 14.30 -10.88
CA ALA A 95 -7.97 15.00 -11.42
C ALA A 95 -8.15 15.34 -12.91
N PHE A 96 -8.68 14.41 -13.71
CA PHE A 96 -9.01 14.65 -15.12
C PHE A 96 -10.18 15.62 -15.30
N LYS A 97 -11.19 15.55 -14.42
CA LYS A 97 -12.35 16.45 -14.48
C LYS A 97 -12.00 17.88 -14.05
N SER A 98 -11.14 18.05 -13.06
CA SER A 98 -10.82 19.34 -12.47
C SER A 98 -9.72 20.12 -13.22
N THR A 99 -8.82 19.43 -13.93
CA THR A 99 -7.68 20.06 -14.60
C THR A 99 -8.01 20.48 -16.03
N ARG A 100 -7.76 21.76 -16.35
CA ARG A 100 -7.99 22.30 -17.72
C ARG A 100 -7.16 21.58 -18.78
N SER A 101 -5.92 21.24 -18.47
CA SER A 101 -5.02 20.51 -19.38
C SER A 101 -4.86 19.05 -18.93
N LYS A 102 -5.60 18.16 -19.61
CA LYS A 102 -5.58 16.71 -19.37
C LYS A 102 -4.22 16.10 -19.68
N TRP A 103 -3.47 16.71 -20.59
CA TRP A 103 -2.14 16.26 -20.99
C TRP A 103 -1.18 16.13 -19.81
N TRP A 104 -1.12 17.14 -18.93
CA TRP A 104 -0.24 17.10 -17.76
C TRP A 104 -0.61 15.99 -16.77
N VAL A 105 -1.91 15.74 -16.58
CA VAL A 105 -2.38 14.66 -15.72
C VAL A 105 -1.96 13.31 -16.30
N SER A 106 -2.15 13.11 -17.61
CA SER A 106 -1.73 11.89 -18.31
C SER A 106 -0.22 11.66 -18.25
N MET A 107 0.60 12.71 -18.46
CA MET A 107 2.06 12.58 -18.37
C MET A 107 2.51 12.15 -16.98
N VAL A 108 1.91 12.70 -15.93
CA VAL A 108 2.27 12.38 -14.54
C VAL A 108 1.83 10.96 -14.17
N LEU A 109 0.64 10.51 -14.61
CA LEU A 109 0.21 9.12 -14.47
C LEU A 109 1.16 8.15 -15.19
N LEU A 110 1.53 8.49 -16.43
CA LEU A 110 2.47 7.68 -17.21
C LEU A 110 3.84 7.62 -16.54
N ALA A 111 4.35 8.73 -16.02
CA ALA A 111 5.59 8.76 -15.26
C ALA A 111 5.55 7.86 -14.02
N GLY A 112 4.39 7.79 -13.34
CA GLY A 112 4.16 6.88 -12.22
C GLY A 112 4.27 5.39 -12.58
N ILE A 113 4.03 5.02 -13.83
CA ILE A 113 4.22 3.66 -14.35
C ILE A 113 5.65 3.46 -14.87
N LEU A 114 6.18 4.44 -15.62
CA LEU A 114 7.50 4.32 -16.24
C LEU A 114 8.63 4.31 -15.22
N LEU A 115 8.53 5.09 -14.14
CA LEU A 115 9.56 5.17 -13.11
C LEU A 115 9.87 3.81 -12.46
N PRO A 116 8.91 3.06 -11.90
CA PRO A 116 9.19 1.73 -11.35
C PRO A 116 9.68 0.75 -12.41
N CYS A 117 9.12 0.77 -13.63
CA CYS A 117 9.59 -0.08 -14.73
C CYS A 117 11.05 0.19 -15.10
N LEU A 118 11.45 1.47 -15.17
CA LEU A 118 12.82 1.88 -15.45
C LEU A 118 13.77 1.46 -14.32
N LEU A 119 13.36 1.62 -13.06
CA LEU A 119 14.16 1.21 -11.90
C LEU A 119 14.38 -0.31 -11.89
N LEU A 120 13.35 -1.09 -12.17
CA LEU A 120 13.46 -2.55 -12.30
C LEU A 120 14.38 -2.94 -13.47
N TRP A 121 14.23 -2.29 -14.62
CA TRP A 121 15.08 -2.54 -15.79
C TRP A 121 16.56 -2.23 -15.51
N LEU A 122 16.86 -1.07 -14.91
CA LEU A 122 18.23 -0.70 -14.52
C LEU A 122 18.83 -1.66 -13.48
N GLY A 123 17.99 -2.22 -12.60
CA GLY A 123 18.42 -3.24 -11.64
C GLY A 123 18.96 -4.51 -12.30
N ASN A 124 18.38 -4.92 -13.43
CA ASN A 124 18.80 -6.12 -14.17
C ASN A 124 20.10 -5.94 -14.97
N ILE A 125 20.51 -4.70 -15.27
CA ILE A 125 21.72 -4.42 -16.08
C ILE A 125 23.01 -4.53 -15.25
N LYS A 126 22.89 -4.57 -13.91
CA LYS A 126 24.02 -4.65 -12.99
C LYS A 126 24.48 -6.07 -12.65
N GLU A 127 23.80 -7.08 -13.19
CA GLU A 127 24.22 -8.49 -13.18
C GLU A 127 24.92 -8.86 -14.48
#